data_AF-A0A3D0P008-F1
#
_entry.id   AF-A0A3D0P008-F1
#
_cell.length_a   1.000
_cell.length_b   1.000
_cell.length_c   1.000
_cell.angle_alpha   90.00
_cell.angle_beta   90.00
_cell.angle_gamma   90.00
#
_symmetry.space_group_name_H-M   'P 1'
#
loop_
_entity.id
_entity.type
_entity.pdbx_description
1 polymer ?
#
loop_
_entity_poly.entity_id
_entity_poly.type
_entity_poly.pdbx_seq_one_letter_code
_entity_poly.pdbx_strand_id
1 'polypeptide(L)'
;SAPPIRAKTKPILDSAFNVLYVFPGAVAYQLVTGEFPPVATISAGGLWTMAMHAYSAIPDISADREAGIATVATLLGRNGTLLFCLAMYLASAALAFPFIGWAALVLGAVFAVMIAISFAAKEDGGIFNVYRRFPLVNAAAGFLLFWYIFGPKAF
;
A
#
# COMPACT_ATOMS: atom_id res chain seq x y z
N SER A 1 -8.13 -10.60 12.97
CA SER A 1 -8.70 -11.87 12.45
C SER A 1 -9.79 -12.45 13.34
N ALA A 2 -9.67 -12.38 14.67
CA ALA A 2 -10.66 -12.90 15.61
C ALA A 2 -11.78 -11.88 15.94
N PRO A 3 -12.91 -12.34 16.54
CA PRO A 3 -13.87 -11.48 17.23
C PRO A 3 -13.18 -10.63 18.31
N PRO A 4 -13.73 -9.45 18.67
CA PRO A 4 -15.00 -8.85 18.19
C PRO A 4 -14.85 -8.08 16.87
N ILE A 5 -13.62 -7.72 16.48
CA ILE A 5 -13.40 -6.80 15.36
C ILE A 5 -13.55 -7.51 14.02
N ARG A 6 -12.99 -8.73 13.88
CA ARG A 6 -12.95 -9.52 12.63
C ARG A 6 -12.67 -8.66 11.38
N ALA A 7 -11.67 -7.78 11.46
CA ALA A 7 -11.40 -6.71 10.48
C ALA A 7 -11.35 -7.17 9.01
N LYS A 8 -10.84 -8.39 8.75
CA LYS A 8 -10.75 -8.97 7.40
C LYS A 8 -12.09 -9.13 6.67
N THR A 9 -13.22 -9.07 7.38
CA THR A 9 -14.57 -9.21 6.81
C THR A 9 -15.35 -7.90 6.85
N LYS A 10 -14.68 -6.77 7.08
CA LYS A 10 -15.28 -5.44 7.13
C LYS A 10 -14.58 -4.56 6.09
N PRO A 11 -15.25 -4.18 4.99
CA PRO A 11 -14.66 -3.30 3.98
C PRO A 11 -14.09 -2.02 4.60
N ILE A 12 -13.02 -1.49 4.01
CA ILE A 12 -12.23 -0.34 4.49
C ILE A 12 -11.40 -0.68 5.74
N LEU A 13 -12.00 -1.33 6.75
CA LEU A 13 -11.30 -1.82 7.94
C LEU A 13 -10.32 -2.94 7.61
N ASP A 14 -10.66 -3.80 6.65
CA ASP A 14 -9.77 -4.81 6.08
C ASP A 14 -8.46 -4.18 5.60
N SER A 15 -8.56 -3.07 4.87
CA SER A 15 -7.42 -2.30 4.36
C SER A 15 -6.73 -1.51 5.46
N ALA A 16 -7.46 -0.77 6.29
CA ALA A 16 -6.90 0.08 7.34
C ALA A 16 -6.03 -0.69 8.33
N PHE A 17 -6.42 -1.93 8.68
CA PHE A 17 -5.64 -2.78 9.59
C PHE A 17 -4.30 -3.25 9.00
N ASN A 18 -4.03 -3.03 7.71
CA ASN A 18 -2.70 -3.29 7.14
C ASN A 18 -1.66 -2.25 7.55
N VAL A 19 -2.05 -1.14 8.20
CA VAL A 19 -1.11 -0.21 8.87
C VAL A 19 -0.17 -0.92 9.84
N LEU A 20 -0.56 -2.10 10.34
CA LEU A 20 0.29 -2.95 11.18
C LEU A 20 1.62 -3.35 10.53
N TYR A 21 1.72 -3.33 9.19
CA TYR A 21 3.00 -3.53 8.49
C TYR A 21 4.02 -2.42 8.75
N VAL A 22 3.59 -1.23 9.20
CA VAL A 22 4.47 -0.12 9.56
C VAL A 22 5.06 -0.29 10.96
N PHE A 23 4.40 -1.06 11.82
CA PHE A 23 4.74 -1.13 13.25
C PHE A 23 6.14 -1.66 13.56
N PRO A 24 6.67 -2.70 12.89
CA PRO A 24 8.05 -3.12 13.13
C PRO A 24 9.06 -1.98 12.93
N GLY A 25 8.86 -1.16 11.89
CA GLY A 25 9.70 0.03 11.65
C GLY A 25 9.50 1.12 12.70
N ALA A 26 8.27 1.35 13.15
CA ALA A 26 7.96 2.33 14.19
C ALA A 26 8.58 1.96 15.55
N VAL A 27 8.53 0.68 15.92
CA VAL A 27 9.16 0.15 17.12
C VAL A 27 10.68 0.26 17.02
N ALA A 28 11.26 -0.13 15.87
CA ALA A 28 12.70 0.01 15.66
C ALA A 28 13.17 1.47 15.77
N TYR A 29 12.42 2.42 15.20
CA TYR A 29 12.71 3.85 15.33
C TYR A 29 12.70 4.28 16.80
N GLN A 30 11.64 3.95 17.54
CA GLN A 30 11.53 4.28 18.97
C GLN A 30 12.66 3.68 19.82
N LEU A 31 13.10 2.46 19.53
CA LEU A 31 14.20 1.81 20.23
C LEU A 31 15.55 2.50 19.97
N VAL A 32 15.74 3.08 18.78
CA VAL A 32 17.00 3.71 18.37
C VAL A 32 17.06 5.19 18.76
N THR A 33 15.95 5.92 18.63
CA THR A 33 15.92 7.38 18.80
C THR A 33 15.40 7.82 20.16
N GLY A 34 14.69 6.95 20.89
CA GLY A 34 13.98 7.33 22.12
C GLY A 34 12.67 8.08 21.88
N GLU A 35 12.29 8.33 20.62
CA GLU A 35 11.06 9.03 20.24
C GLU A 35 10.21 8.22 19.26
N PHE A 36 8.90 8.45 19.24
CA PHE A 36 8.04 7.82 18.23
C PHE A 36 8.23 8.51 16.88
N PRO A 37 8.09 7.78 15.75
CA PRO A 37 8.11 8.43 14.44
C PRO A 37 7.03 9.50 14.32
N PRO A 38 7.26 10.55 13.52
CA PRO A 38 6.22 11.53 13.23
C PRO A 38 4.94 10.85 12.76
N VAL A 39 3.79 11.30 13.27
CA VAL A 39 2.47 10.74 12.91
C VAL A 39 2.27 10.76 11.39
N ALA A 40 2.76 11.79 10.70
CA ALA A 40 2.71 11.88 9.25
C ALA A 40 3.46 10.73 8.55
N THR A 41 4.60 10.26 9.09
CA THR A 41 5.35 9.11 8.56
C THR A 41 4.57 7.81 8.74
N ILE A 42 3.96 7.61 9.92
CA ILE A 42 3.10 6.45 10.18
C ILE A 42 1.89 6.45 9.26
N SER A 43 1.23 7.60 9.10
CA SER A 43 0.09 7.77 8.20
C SER A 43 0.47 7.54 6.74
N ALA A 44 1.63 8.03 6.29
CA ALA A 44 2.12 7.78 4.94
C ALA A 44 2.31 6.28 4.66
N GLY A 45 2.98 5.56 5.58
CA GLY A 45 3.12 4.10 5.48
C GLY A 45 1.78 3.36 5.59
N GLY A 46 0.87 3.85 6.44
CA GLY A 46 -0.48 3.32 6.59
C GLY A 46 -1.27 3.40 5.30
N LEU A 47 -1.33 4.57 4.67
CA LEU A 47 -2.02 4.75 3.38
C LEU A 47 -1.41 3.88 2.28
N TRP A 48 -0.09 3.74 2.24
CA TRP A 48 0.58 2.87 1.27
C TRP A 48 0.21 1.39 1.47
N THR A 49 0.23 0.91 2.71
CA THR A 49 -0.12 -0.48 3.05
C THR A 49 -1.61 -0.77 2.84
N MET A 50 -2.48 0.21 3.08
CA MET A 50 -3.90 0.16 2.72
C MET A 50 -4.10 -0.01 1.22
N ALA A 51 -3.41 0.81 0.41
CA ALA A 51 -3.48 0.72 -1.05
C ALA A 51 -2.97 -0.63 -1.56
N MET A 52 -1.84 -1.12 -1.03
CA MET A 52 -1.27 -2.41 -1.39
C MET A 52 -2.23 -3.57 -1.11
N HIS A 53 -2.88 -3.57 0.06
CA HIS A 53 -3.86 -4.58 0.42
C HIS A 53 -5.11 -4.52 -0.47
N ALA A 54 -5.64 -3.32 -0.69
CA ALA A 54 -6.79 -3.12 -1.56
C ALA A 54 -6.49 -3.58 -3.00
N TYR A 55 -5.29 -3.28 -3.51
CA TYR A 55 -4.86 -3.71 -4.84
C TYR A 55 -4.72 -5.23 -4.95
N SER A 56 -4.16 -5.89 -3.93
CA SER A 56 -4.02 -7.34 -3.91
C SER A 56 -5.35 -8.09 -3.84
N ALA A 57 -6.41 -7.44 -3.36
CA ALA A 57 -7.74 -8.02 -3.25
C ALA A 57 -8.55 -7.96 -4.57
N ILE A 58 -8.08 -7.23 -5.58
CA ILE A 58 -8.79 -7.10 -6.87
C ILE A 58 -8.90 -8.44 -7.63
N PRO A 59 -7.82 -9.24 -7.79
CA PRO A 59 -7.92 -10.54 -8.46
C PRO A 59 -8.85 -11.53 -7.73
N ASP A 60 -9.07 -11.33 -6.44
CA ASP A 60 -9.83 -12.23 -5.58
C ASP A 60 -11.33 -11.87 -5.48
N ILE A 61 -11.79 -10.79 -6.15
CA ILE A 61 -13.19 -10.29 -6.02
C ILE A 61 -14.22 -11.39 -6.27
N SER A 62 -14.06 -12.20 -7.32
CA SER A 62 -15.03 -13.26 -7.66
C SER A 62 -15.05 -14.36 -6.59
N ALA A 63 -13.87 -14.82 -6.18
CA ALA A 63 -13.73 -15.85 -5.15
C ALA A 63 -14.24 -15.36 -3.77
N ASP A 64 -13.93 -14.13 -3.39
CA ASP A 64 -14.43 -13.51 -2.15
C ASP A 64 -15.95 -13.38 -2.15
N ARG A 65 -16.56 -13.05 -3.30
CA ARG A 65 -18.02 -12.99 -3.45
C ARG A 65 -18.67 -14.36 -3.29
N GLU A 66 -18.11 -15.40 -3.92
CA GLU A 66 -18.57 -16.79 -3.78
C GLU A 66 -18.44 -17.28 -2.33
N ALA A 67 -17.39 -16.87 -1.63
CA ALA A 67 -17.17 -17.19 -0.22
C ALA A 67 -17.96 -16.32 0.77
N GLY A 68 -18.74 -15.33 0.30
CA GLY A 68 -19.49 -14.41 1.16
C GLY A 68 -18.61 -13.47 2.00
N ILE A 69 -17.39 -13.17 1.54
CA ILE A 69 -16.42 -12.31 2.22
C ILE A 69 -16.55 -10.87 1.71
N ALA A 70 -16.83 -9.95 2.64
CA ALA A 70 -16.88 -8.52 2.35
C ALA A 70 -15.50 -7.88 2.56
N THR A 71 -14.87 -7.45 1.46
CA THR A 71 -13.61 -6.71 1.41
C THR A 71 -13.85 -5.34 0.76
N VAL A 72 -12.86 -4.44 0.84
CA VAL A 72 -12.88 -3.17 0.09
C VAL A 72 -13.05 -3.42 -1.41
N ALA A 73 -12.50 -4.52 -1.92
CA ALA A 73 -12.55 -4.88 -3.32
C ALA A 73 -13.92 -5.41 -3.75
N THR A 74 -14.57 -6.24 -2.92
CA THR A 74 -15.93 -6.70 -3.22
C THR A 74 -16.96 -5.58 -3.11
N LEU A 75 -16.74 -4.59 -2.22
CA LEU A 75 -17.58 -3.40 -2.06
C LEU A 75 -17.43 -2.41 -3.23
N LEU A 76 -16.21 -1.97 -3.54
CA LEU A 76 -15.96 -0.93 -4.55
C LEU A 76 -15.93 -1.49 -5.97
N GLY A 77 -15.72 -2.79 -6.12
CA GLY A 77 -15.43 -3.43 -7.39
C GLY A 77 -14.09 -2.99 -7.98
N ARG A 78 -13.69 -3.64 -9.07
CA ARG A 78 -12.39 -3.44 -9.74
C ARG A 78 -11.99 -1.97 -9.92
N ASN A 79 -12.80 -1.19 -10.62
CA ASN A 79 -12.45 0.20 -10.98
C ASN A 79 -12.50 1.14 -9.77
N GLY A 80 -13.45 0.93 -8.84
CA GLY A 80 -13.53 1.71 -7.61
C GLY A 80 -12.32 1.45 -6.70
N THR A 81 -11.88 0.19 -6.60
CA THR A 81 -10.68 -0.17 -5.84
C THR A 81 -9.41 0.39 -6.47
N LEU A 82 -9.29 0.39 -7.80
CA LEU A 82 -8.15 1.03 -8.47
C LEU A 82 -8.10 2.54 -8.18
N LEU A 83 -9.23 3.24 -8.23
CA LEU A 83 -9.29 4.66 -7.91
C LEU A 83 -8.94 4.92 -6.43
N PHE A 84 -9.43 4.07 -5.53
CA PHE A 84 -9.06 4.09 -4.12
C PHE A 84 -7.55 3.93 -3.93
N CYS A 85 -6.93 2.94 -4.58
CA CYS A 85 -5.49 2.71 -4.52
C CYS A 85 -4.71 3.93 -5.03
N LEU A 86 -5.12 4.52 -6.15
CA LEU A 86 -4.50 5.74 -6.69
C LEU A 86 -4.53 6.88 -5.67
N ALA A 87 -5.71 7.15 -5.09
CA ALA A 87 -5.87 8.20 -4.10
C ALA A 87 -4.97 7.97 -2.86
N MET A 88 -4.92 6.74 -2.36
CA MET A 88 -4.11 6.37 -1.19
C MET A 88 -2.60 6.45 -1.48
N TYR A 89 -2.14 6.03 -2.67
CA TYR A 89 -0.73 6.18 -3.06
C TYR A 89 -0.31 7.64 -3.21
N LEU A 90 -1.15 8.48 -3.81
CA LEU A 90 -0.87 9.91 -3.96
C LEU A 90 -0.87 10.61 -2.59
N ALA A 91 -1.82 10.29 -1.72
CA ALA A 91 -1.87 10.83 -0.36
C ALA A 91 -0.67 10.38 0.49
N SER A 92 -0.25 9.11 0.35
CA SER A 92 0.97 8.60 0.97
C SER A 92 2.20 9.37 0.51
N ALA A 93 2.36 9.58 -0.80
CA ALA A 93 3.47 10.34 -1.36
C ALA A 93 3.48 11.81 -0.86
N ALA A 94 2.30 12.45 -0.82
CA ALA A 94 2.17 13.81 -0.30
C ALA A 94 2.60 13.93 1.17
N LEU A 95 2.18 12.98 2.02
CA LEU A 95 2.58 12.94 3.43
C LEU A 95 4.05 12.60 3.63
N ALA A 96 4.64 11.81 2.74
CA ALA A 96 6.05 11.42 2.81
C ALA A 96 7.00 12.52 2.29
N PHE A 97 6.51 13.43 1.44
CA PHE A 97 7.34 14.45 0.77
C PHE A 97 8.21 15.30 1.72
N PRO A 98 7.73 15.80 2.87
CA PRO A 98 8.57 16.56 3.80
C PRO A 98 9.75 15.77 4.39
N PHE A 99 9.70 14.44 4.35
CA PHE A 99 10.68 13.55 4.97
C PHE A 99 11.69 12.97 3.97
N ILE A 100 11.25 12.64 2.75
CA ILE A 100 12.09 11.97 1.73
C ILE A 100 12.15 12.74 0.40
N GLY A 101 11.59 13.95 0.33
CA GLY A 101 11.67 14.86 -0.82
C GLY A 101 11.22 14.22 -2.13
N TRP A 102 12.05 14.38 -3.18
CA TRP A 102 11.78 13.86 -4.52
C TRP A 102 11.56 12.34 -4.57
N ALA A 103 12.13 11.57 -3.64
CA ALA A 103 11.89 10.13 -3.59
C ALA A 103 10.41 9.81 -3.37
N ALA A 104 9.68 10.62 -2.58
CA ALA A 104 8.23 10.44 -2.40
C ALA A 104 7.47 10.61 -3.72
N LEU A 105 7.83 11.62 -4.53
CA LEU A 105 7.18 11.89 -5.81
C LEU A 105 7.47 10.80 -6.83
N VAL A 106 8.72 10.32 -6.89
CA VAL A 106 9.10 9.21 -7.77
C VAL A 106 8.36 7.93 -7.39
N LEU A 107 8.32 7.58 -6.11
CA LEU A 107 7.60 6.39 -5.63
C LEU A 107 6.09 6.52 -5.88
N GLY A 108 5.51 7.68 -5.58
CA GLY A 108 4.11 7.98 -5.87
C GLY A 108 3.79 7.82 -7.35
N ALA A 109 4.65 8.33 -8.24
CA ALA A 109 4.50 8.19 -9.69
C ALA A 109 4.61 6.72 -10.15
N VAL A 110 5.57 5.96 -9.61
CA VAL A 110 5.74 4.53 -9.93
C VAL A 110 4.46 3.75 -9.62
N PHE A 111 3.92 3.90 -8.41
CA PHE A 111 2.69 3.20 -8.03
C PHE A 111 1.45 3.75 -8.77
N ALA A 112 1.37 5.05 -9.05
CA ALA A 112 0.30 5.62 -9.87
C ALA A 112 0.31 5.07 -11.30
N VAL A 113 1.49 4.92 -11.93
CA VAL A 113 1.64 4.30 -13.25
C VAL A 113 1.22 2.83 -13.21
N MET A 114 1.57 2.08 -12.15
CA MET A 114 1.08 0.71 -11.99
C MET A 114 -0.46 0.63 -11.94
N ILE A 115 -1.10 1.57 -11.25
CA ILE A 115 -2.56 1.65 -11.21
C ILE A 115 -3.13 2.04 -12.58
N ALA A 116 -2.52 2.98 -13.29
CA ALA A 116 -2.93 3.36 -14.65
C ALA A 116 -2.84 2.18 -15.64
N ILE A 117 -1.75 1.40 -15.58
CA ILE A 117 -1.60 0.17 -16.37
C ILE A 117 -2.69 -0.84 -16.01
N SER A 118 -3.03 -0.96 -14.73
CA SER A 118 -4.10 -1.86 -14.26
C SER A 118 -5.49 -1.43 -14.75
N PHE A 119 -5.77 -0.12 -14.87
CA PHE A 119 -6.99 0.38 -15.50
C PHE A 119 -7.07 0.00 -16.98
N ALA A 120 -5.95 0.06 -17.69
CA ALA A 120 -5.86 -0.27 -19.11
C ALA A 120 -5.97 -1.77 -19.40
N ALA A 121 -5.76 -2.64 -18.40
CA ALA A 121 -5.95 -4.08 -18.54
C ALA A 121 -7.45 -4.41 -18.72
N LYS A 122 -7.84 -4.79 -19.94
CA LYS A 122 -9.24 -5.05 -20.32
C LYS A 122 -9.80 -6.38 -19.81
N GLU A 123 -8.94 -7.36 -19.53
CA GLU A 123 -9.32 -8.69 -19.05
C GLU A 123 -8.83 -8.92 -17.63
N ASP A 124 -9.56 -9.71 -16.83
CA ASP A 124 -9.21 -10.01 -15.44
C ASP A 124 -7.83 -10.68 -15.30
N GLY A 125 -7.44 -11.52 -16.27
CA GLY A 125 -6.08 -12.07 -16.36
C GLY A 125 -5.01 -11.00 -16.61
N GLY A 126 -5.37 -9.86 -17.21
CA GLY A 126 -4.48 -8.73 -17.43
C GLY A 126 -4.10 -8.04 -16.11
N ILE A 127 -5.06 -7.80 -15.22
CA ILE A 127 -4.78 -7.21 -13.90
C ILE A 127 -3.93 -8.15 -13.07
N PHE A 128 -4.23 -9.45 -13.07
CA PHE A 128 -3.42 -10.43 -12.34
C PHE A 128 -1.95 -10.42 -12.79
N ASN A 129 -1.68 -10.24 -14.08
CA ASN A 129 -0.32 -10.11 -14.61
C ASN A 129 0.38 -8.82 -14.14
N VAL A 130 -0.34 -7.72 -13.95
CA VAL A 130 0.24 -6.50 -13.36
C VAL A 130 0.50 -6.72 -11.87
N TYR A 131 -0.46 -7.30 -11.16
CA TYR A 131 -0.34 -7.65 -9.75
C TYR A 131 0.88 -8.55 -9.47
N ARG A 132 1.16 -9.56 -10.29
CA ARG A 132 2.35 -10.43 -10.14
C ARG A 132 3.68 -9.66 -10.17
N ARG A 133 3.74 -8.50 -10.81
CA ARG A 133 4.92 -7.64 -10.85
C ARG A 133 5.01 -6.72 -9.63
N PHE A 134 3.92 -6.50 -8.92
CA PHE A 134 3.86 -5.61 -7.76
C PHE A 134 4.87 -5.95 -6.67
N PRO A 135 5.05 -7.22 -6.24
CA PRO A 135 6.07 -7.55 -5.23
C PRO A 135 7.49 -7.20 -5.67
N LEU A 136 7.81 -7.38 -6.96
CA LEU A 136 9.13 -7.03 -7.51
C LEU A 136 9.35 -5.52 -7.53
N VAL A 137 8.35 -4.76 -7.99
CA VAL A 137 8.39 -3.29 -7.97
C VAL A 137 8.52 -2.77 -6.54
N ASN A 138 7.78 -3.36 -5.61
CA ASN A 138 7.84 -2.99 -4.20
C ASN A 138 9.19 -3.31 -3.55
N ALA A 139 9.76 -4.48 -3.84
CA ALA A 139 11.09 -4.85 -3.35
C ALA A 139 12.17 -3.89 -3.88
N ALA A 140 12.13 -3.56 -5.18
CA ALA A 140 13.03 -2.60 -5.79
C ALA A 140 12.86 -1.19 -5.19
N ALA A 141 11.62 -0.75 -5.00
CA ALA A 141 11.30 0.53 -4.36
C ALA A 141 11.87 0.63 -2.94
N GLY A 142 11.68 -0.41 -2.12
CA GLY A 142 12.21 -0.47 -0.76
C GLY A 142 13.74 -0.48 -0.73
N PHE A 143 14.37 -1.27 -1.61
CA PHE A 143 15.83 -1.31 -1.76
C PHE A 143 16.41 0.05 -2.16
N LEU A 144 15.84 0.69 -3.19
CA LEU A 144 16.31 1.99 -3.66
C LEU A 144 16.06 3.09 -2.61
N LEU A 145 14.93 3.06 -1.91
CA LEU A 145 14.63 4.01 -0.84
C LEU A 145 15.63 3.86 0.33
N PHE A 146 15.96 2.63 0.71
CA PHE A 146 16.98 2.37 1.73
C PHE A 146 18.32 3.01 1.34
N TRP A 147 18.81 2.75 0.13
CA TRP A 147 20.07 3.33 -0.34
C TRP A 147 20.02 4.84 -0.54
N TYR A 148 18.87 5.40 -0.93
CA TYR A 148 18.69 6.84 -1.03
C TYR A 148 18.86 7.53 0.34
N ILE A 149 18.33 6.92 1.41
CA ILE A 149 18.37 7.49 2.76
C ILE A 149 19.73 7.25 3.44
N PHE A 150 20.27 6.03 3.33
CA PHE A 150 21.46 5.61 4.09
C PHE A 150 22.74 5.55 3.26
N GLY A 151 22.66 5.39 1.94
CA GLY A 151 23.83 5.30 1.06
C GLY A 151 24.78 6.49 1.17
N PRO A 152 24.30 7.75 1.20
CA PRO A 152 25.17 8.92 1.40
C PRO A 152 25.89 8.98 2.75
N LYS A 153 25.48 8.15 3.73
CA LYS A 153 26.08 8.09 5.08
C LYS A 153 27.03 6.89 5.26
N ALA A 154 27.09 6.01 4.27
CA ALA A 154 27.87 4.78 4.31
C ALA A 154 29.29 4.95 3.74
N PHE A 155 29.60 6.12 3.18
CA PHE A 155 30.88 6.53 2.60
C PHE A 155 31.22 7.95 3.06
#